data_AF-A0AAV4VI64-F1
#
_entry.id   AF-A0AAV4VI64-F1
#
_cell.length_a   1.000
_cell.length_b   1.000
_cell.length_c   1.000
_cell.angle_alpha   90.00
_cell.angle_beta   90.00
_cell.angle_gamma   90.00
#
_symmetry.space_group_name_H-M   'P 1'
#
loop_
_entity.id
_entity.type
_entity.pdbx_description
1 polymer ?
#
loop_
_entity_poly.entity_id
_entity_poly.type
_entity_poly.pdbx_seq_one_letter_code
_entity_poly.pdbx_strand_id
1 'polypeptide(L)'
;MEIIVNPKHLDNGVNVIQLETAAGAAMKDFDGAIGINVPRSRFLPVKKTSDLLLVMSNLYNMKNGNLVMSPERAFPTTPLVKLGDLHFLKVRDFLSRFATIPDMLELDHLTVSGDVTFGRGVSLKGTVIIIANHGDRIDIPNGACLENKIVSGNLRILSH
;
A
#
# COMPACT_ATOMS: atom_id res chain seq x y z
N MET A 1 7.43 13.99 29.77
CA MET A 1 7.32 13.75 28.32
C MET A 1 8.40 14.51 27.55
N GLU A 2 8.99 13.90 26.52
CA GLU A 2 9.99 14.53 25.64
C GLU A 2 9.31 15.37 24.55
N ILE A 3 9.89 16.53 24.23
CA ILE A 3 9.38 17.43 23.18
C ILE A 3 9.98 17.01 21.84
N ILE A 4 9.11 16.82 20.85
CA ILE A 4 9.49 16.59 19.46
C ILE A 4 9.41 17.93 18.72
N VAL A 5 10.53 18.35 18.13
CA VAL A 5 10.63 19.59 17.35
C VAL A 5 10.58 19.26 15.87
N ASN A 6 9.53 19.69 15.18
CA ASN A 6 9.25 19.34 13.79
C ASN A 6 9.26 20.60 12.90
N PRO A 7 10.35 20.87 12.15
CA PRO A 7 10.39 21.96 11.18
C PRO A 7 9.42 21.69 10.03
N LYS A 8 8.59 22.69 9.69
CA LYS A 8 7.62 22.62 8.60
C LYS A 8 7.75 23.83 7.67
N HIS A 9 7.46 23.60 6.40
CA HIS A 9 7.27 24.64 5.40
C HIS A 9 5.79 24.68 5.06
N LEU A 10 5.16 25.84 5.27
CA LEU A 10 3.77 26.06 4.89
C LEU A 10 3.67 26.37 3.39
N ASP A 11 2.49 26.16 2.82
CA ASP A 11 2.23 26.40 1.38
C ASP A 11 2.43 27.88 0.97
N ASN A 12 2.34 28.80 1.92
CA ASN A 12 2.64 30.22 1.71
C ASN A 12 4.14 30.57 1.80
N GLY A 13 5.02 29.57 1.87
CA GLY A 13 6.48 29.72 1.92
C GLY A 13 7.04 30.07 3.30
N VAL A 14 6.21 30.14 4.34
CA VAL A 14 6.67 30.46 5.70
C VAL A 14 7.23 29.21 6.38
N ASN A 15 8.43 29.36 6.94
CA ASN A 15 9.05 28.33 7.77
C ASN A 15 8.49 28.42 9.19
N VAL A 16 7.99 27.31 9.70
CA VAL A 16 7.43 27.23 11.06
C VAL A 16 8.02 26.05 11.82
N ILE A 17 7.96 26.13 13.15
CA ILE A 17 8.33 25.03 14.04
C ILE A 17 7.04 24.49 14.67
N GLN A 18 6.78 23.20 14.48
CA GLN A 18 5.68 22.49 15.11
C GLN A 18 6.23 21.68 16.28
N LEU A 19 5.73 21.95 17.50
CA LEU A 19 6.09 21.22 18.70
C LEU A 19 5.05 20.14 18.98
N GLU A 20 5.49 18.92 19.19
CA GLU A 20 4.65 17.76 19.42
C GLU A 20 5.15 16.95 20.62
N THR A 21 4.28 16.09 21.16
CA THR A 21 4.66 15.06 22.14
C THR A 21 4.04 13.73 21.71
N ALA A 22 4.69 12.62 22.07
CA ALA A 22 4.17 11.29 21.81
C ALA A 22 3.55 10.70 23.08
N ALA A 23 2.31 10.22 22.98
CA ALA A 23 1.60 9.61 24.12
C ALA A 23 2.39 8.45 24.76
N GLY A 24 3.11 7.65 23.95
CA GLY A 24 3.93 6.54 24.45
C GLY A 24 5.12 6.99 25.32
N ALA A 25 5.62 8.22 25.17
CA ALA A 25 6.71 8.74 25.98
C ALA A 25 6.29 9.02 27.44
N ALA A 26 4.99 9.06 27.72
CA ALA A 26 4.47 9.18 29.08
C ALA A 26 4.56 7.86 29.87
N MET A 27 4.84 6.72 29.22
CA MET A 27 4.89 5.40 29.88
C MET A 27 5.87 5.37 31.08
N LYS A 28 6.97 6.12 31.02
CA LYS A 28 7.97 6.23 32.10
C LYS A 28 7.46 6.94 33.36
N ASP A 29 6.35 7.66 33.25
CA ASP A 29 5.75 8.45 34.31
C ASP A 29 4.70 7.64 35.11
N PHE A 30 4.46 6.35 34.78
CA PHE A 30 3.49 5.47 35.45
C PHE A 30 4.18 4.33 36.21
N ASP A 31 3.78 4.15 37.48
CA ASP A 31 4.21 3.00 38.29
C ASP A 31 3.64 1.69 37.75
N GLY A 32 4.49 0.65 37.66
CA GLY A 32 4.08 -0.67 37.18
C GLY A 32 3.79 -0.77 35.68
N ALA A 33 4.31 0.15 34.86
CA ALA A 33 4.16 0.08 33.41
C ALA A 33 4.83 -1.18 32.81
N ILE A 34 4.10 -1.91 31.98
CA ILE A 34 4.54 -3.17 31.35
C ILE A 34 4.28 -3.13 29.85
N GLY A 35 5.22 -3.66 29.06
CA GLY A 35 5.03 -3.92 27.63
C GLY A 35 4.59 -5.36 27.39
N ILE A 36 3.64 -5.56 26.47
CA ILE A 36 3.19 -6.88 26.02
C ILE A 36 3.51 -7.03 24.53
N ASN A 37 4.25 -8.09 24.19
CA ASN A 37 4.48 -8.43 22.79
C ASN A 37 3.20 -9.01 22.17
N VAL A 38 2.77 -8.46 21.05
CA VAL A 38 1.54 -8.84 20.35
C VAL A 38 1.84 -9.32 18.93
N PRO A 39 1.03 -10.22 18.37
CA PRO A 39 1.20 -10.61 16.98
C PRO A 39 0.97 -9.43 16.03
N ARG A 40 1.59 -9.49 14.85
CA ARG A 40 1.45 -8.47 13.80
C ARG A 40 0.00 -8.20 13.39
N SER A 41 -0.89 -9.16 13.55
CA SER A 41 -2.33 -9.02 13.30
C SER A 41 -3.00 -7.90 14.10
N ARG A 42 -2.42 -7.46 15.22
CA ARG A 42 -2.91 -6.31 16.00
C ARG A 42 -2.39 -4.96 15.52
N PHE A 43 -1.51 -4.94 14.52
CA PHE A 43 -0.88 -3.73 14.00
C PHE A 43 -0.87 -3.74 12.46
N LEU A 44 -1.99 -3.29 11.89
CA LEU A 44 -2.19 -3.14 10.44
C LEU A 44 -2.49 -1.66 10.09
N PRO A 45 -1.50 -0.76 10.20
CA PRO A 45 -1.70 0.65 9.88
C PRO A 45 -1.87 0.84 8.37
N VAL A 46 -2.88 1.60 7.96
CA VAL A 46 -3.08 2.02 6.57
C VAL A 46 -2.64 3.48 6.44
N LYS A 47 -1.47 3.72 5.86
CA LYS A 47 -0.86 5.06 5.75
C LYS A 47 -0.70 5.51 4.29
N LYS A 48 -0.42 4.56 3.39
CA LYS A 48 -0.29 4.79 1.96
C LYS A 48 -1.36 4.01 1.18
N THR A 49 -1.55 4.38 -0.08
CA THR A 49 -2.41 3.63 -1.01
C THR A 49 -1.89 2.21 -1.26
N SER A 50 -0.60 1.94 -1.06
CA SER A 50 -0.04 0.59 -1.03
C SER A 50 -0.65 -0.27 0.09
N ASP A 51 -0.82 0.31 1.29
CA ASP A 51 -1.50 -0.36 2.40
C ASP A 51 -3.00 -0.51 2.10
N LEU A 52 -3.60 0.49 1.45
CA LEU A 52 -5.00 0.44 1.04
C LEU A 52 -5.27 -0.70 0.06
N LEU A 53 -4.38 -0.90 -0.93
CA LEU A 53 -4.46 -2.01 -1.88
C LEU A 53 -4.44 -3.36 -1.15
N LEU A 54 -3.56 -3.53 -0.16
CA LEU A 54 -3.49 -4.76 0.64
C LEU A 54 -4.83 -5.04 1.33
N VAL A 55 -5.38 -4.07 2.08
CA VAL A 55 -6.61 -4.27 2.87
C VAL A 55 -7.87 -4.37 2.02
N MET A 56 -7.86 -3.85 0.80
CA MET A 56 -8.97 -3.98 -0.15
C MET A 56 -8.96 -5.29 -0.94
N SER A 57 -7.81 -5.98 -1.01
CA SER A 57 -7.66 -7.22 -1.76
C SER A 57 -8.27 -8.43 -1.06
N ASN A 58 -8.41 -9.53 -1.80
CA ASN A 58 -8.82 -10.84 -1.25
C ASN A 58 -7.82 -11.44 -0.24
N LEU A 59 -6.70 -10.77 0.02
CA LEU A 59 -5.78 -11.11 1.11
C LEU A 59 -6.43 -10.95 2.49
N TYR A 60 -7.42 -10.05 2.63
CA TYR A 60 -8.14 -9.83 3.89
C TYR A 60 -9.64 -9.99 3.70
N ASN A 61 -10.27 -10.65 4.67
CA ASN A 61 -11.71 -10.76 4.80
C ASN A 61 -12.22 -9.78 5.85
N MET A 62 -13.32 -9.08 5.53
CA MET A 62 -14.02 -8.22 6.47
C MET A 62 -15.04 -9.04 7.27
N LYS A 63 -14.92 -9.07 8.60
CA LYS A 63 -15.87 -9.71 9.51
C LYS A 63 -16.24 -8.75 10.64
N ASN A 64 -17.49 -8.27 10.64
CA ASN A 64 -18.01 -7.34 11.65
C ASN A 64 -17.12 -6.10 11.87
N GLY A 65 -16.57 -5.53 10.79
CA GLY A 65 -15.66 -4.38 10.85
C GLY A 65 -14.20 -4.72 11.15
N ASN A 66 -13.87 -5.99 11.40
CA ASN A 66 -12.49 -6.45 11.58
C ASN A 66 -11.93 -7.04 10.29
N LEU A 67 -10.69 -6.67 9.95
CA LEU A 67 -9.93 -7.29 8.88
C LEU A 67 -9.17 -8.50 9.41
N VAL A 68 -9.39 -9.66 8.79
CA VAL A 68 -8.72 -10.91 9.11
C VAL A 68 -8.06 -11.45 7.84
N MET A 69 -6.77 -11.79 7.90
CA MET A 69 -6.07 -12.38 6.76
C MET A 69 -6.81 -13.64 6.28
N SER A 70 -6.92 -13.81 4.97
CA SER A 70 -7.65 -14.92 4.36
C SER A 70 -7.04 -16.27 4.80
N PRO A 71 -7.86 -17.27 5.19
CA PRO A 71 -7.37 -18.61 5.49
C PRO A 71 -6.83 -19.33 4.25
N GLU A 72 -7.18 -18.85 3.05
CA GLU A 72 -6.68 -19.40 1.78
C GLU A 72 -5.24 -18.93 1.48
N ARG A 73 -4.73 -17.95 2.23
CA ARG A 73 -3.35 -17.50 2.10
C ARG A 73 -2.41 -18.58 2.63
N ALA A 74 -1.56 -19.12 1.74
CA ALA A 74 -0.63 -20.21 2.07
C ALA A 74 0.42 -19.82 3.13
N PHE A 75 0.83 -18.54 3.18
CA PHE A 75 1.86 -18.05 4.09
C PHE A 75 1.34 -16.89 4.96
N PRO A 76 1.57 -16.89 6.28
CA PRO A 76 1.05 -15.88 7.19
C PRO A 76 1.71 -14.49 7.03
N THR A 77 2.72 -14.39 6.15
CA THR A 77 3.43 -13.14 5.85
C THR A 77 2.58 -12.25 4.95
N THR A 78 2.52 -10.96 5.30
CA THR A 78 1.93 -9.93 4.43
C THR A 78 2.88 -9.64 3.27
N PRO A 79 2.41 -9.62 2.01
CA PRO A 79 3.25 -9.27 0.88
C PRO A 79 3.72 -7.82 0.94
N LEU A 80 4.89 -7.57 0.33
CA LEU A 80 5.42 -6.23 0.20
C LEU A 80 4.83 -5.55 -1.03
N VAL A 81 4.10 -4.44 -0.83
CA VAL A 81 3.52 -3.66 -1.92
C VAL A 81 4.11 -2.26 -1.93
N LYS A 82 4.61 -1.84 -3.10
CA LYS A 82 5.12 -0.50 -3.35
C LYS A 82 4.47 0.07 -4.61
N LEU A 83 3.68 1.13 -4.43
CA LEU A 83 3.10 1.89 -5.53
C LEU A 83 3.83 3.24 -5.64
N GLY A 84 4.20 3.65 -6.85
CA GLY A 84 4.93 4.88 -7.10
C GLY A 84 4.12 6.14 -6.73
N ASP A 85 4.72 7.01 -5.91
CA ASP A 85 4.02 8.17 -5.35
C ASP A 85 3.50 9.14 -6.44
N LEU A 86 4.20 9.28 -7.58
CA LEU A 86 3.80 10.19 -8.66
C LEU A 86 2.38 9.92 -9.19
N HIS A 87 1.96 8.64 -9.21
CA HIS A 87 0.71 8.22 -9.85
C HIS A 87 -0.29 7.59 -8.86
N PHE A 88 0.18 7.13 -7.70
CA PHE A 88 -0.65 6.40 -6.74
C PHE A 88 -0.74 7.07 -5.37
N LEU A 89 -0.10 8.22 -5.11
CA LEU A 89 -0.12 8.85 -3.78
C LEU A 89 -1.54 9.27 -3.35
N LYS A 90 -2.34 9.82 -4.28
CA LYS A 90 -3.71 10.27 -4.00
C LYS A 90 -4.70 9.12 -4.18
N VAL A 91 -5.63 8.97 -3.24
CA VAL A 91 -6.66 7.92 -3.28
C VAL A 91 -7.48 7.96 -4.58
N ARG A 92 -7.83 9.15 -5.07
CA ARG A 92 -8.56 9.31 -6.33
C ARG A 92 -7.81 8.69 -7.52
N ASP A 93 -6.51 8.96 -7.61
CA ASP A 93 -5.67 8.52 -8.72
C ASP A 93 -5.36 7.01 -8.58
N PHE A 94 -5.22 6.52 -7.35
CA PHE A 94 -5.18 5.08 -7.07
C PHE A 94 -6.46 4.37 -7.55
N LEU A 95 -7.65 4.84 -7.15
CA LEU A 95 -8.91 4.21 -7.50
C LEU A 95 -9.19 4.24 -9.01
N SER A 96 -8.82 5.30 -9.72
CA SER A 96 -9.02 5.39 -11.17
C SER A 96 -8.11 4.46 -11.97
N ARG A 97 -7.00 4.01 -11.38
CA ARG A 97 -6.01 3.13 -12.03
C ARG A 97 -6.31 1.65 -11.85
N PHE A 98 -7.17 1.27 -10.92
CA PHE A 98 -7.61 -0.11 -10.73
C PHE A 98 -9.07 -0.24 -11.11
N ALA A 99 -9.37 -0.85 -12.26
CA ALA A 99 -10.75 -1.11 -12.67
C ALA A 99 -11.47 -2.04 -11.67
N THR A 100 -10.72 -2.98 -11.10
CA THR A 100 -11.07 -3.77 -9.91
C THR A 100 -9.80 -4.03 -9.11
N ILE A 101 -9.93 -4.29 -7.81
CA ILE A 101 -8.79 -4.74 -7.00
C ILE A 101 -8.33 -6.12 -7.51
N PRO A 102 -7.03 -6.31 -7.78
CA PRO A 102 -6.51 -7.57 -8.28
C PRO A 102 -6.56 -8.66 -7.20
N ASP A 103 -6.53 -9.91 -7.65
CA ASP A 103 -6.21 -11.05 -6.80
C ASP A 103 -4.73 -10.98 -6.38
N MET A 104 -4.50 -11.03 -5.07
CA MET A 104 -3.17 -10.92 -4.46
C MET A 104 -2.92 -12.05 -3.46
N LEU A 105 -3.73 -13.11 -3.50
CA LEU A 105 -3.70 -14.18 -2.51
C LEU A 105 -2.38 -14.98 -2.54
N GLU A 106 -1.74 -15.06 -3.70
CA GLU A 106 -0.44 -15.73 -3.92
C GLU A 106 0.71 -14.72 -4.15
N LEU A 107 0.50 -13.42 -3.89
CA LEU A 107 1.53 -12.41 -4.07
C LEU A 107 2.57 -12.45 -2.95
N ASP A 108 3.84 -12.22 -3.25
CA ASP A 108 4.91 -12.00 -2.26
C ASP A 108 5.45 -10.57 -2.31
N HIS A 109 5.63 -10.05 -3.53
CA HIS A 109 6.18 -8.72 -3.76
C HIS A 109 5.54 -8.06 -4.97
N LEU A 110 5.05 -6.83 -4.81
CA LEU A 110 4.58 -5.97 -5.89
C LEU A 110 5.30 -4.64 -5.86
N THR A 111 5.94 -4.28 -6.97
CA THR A 111 6.44 -2.92 -7.21
C THR A 111 5.83 -2.38 -8.49
N VAL A 112 5.18 -1.22 -8.42
CA VAL A 112 4.60 -0.53 -9.58
C VAL A 112 5.15 0.89 -9.64
N SER A 113 5.78 1.23 -10.75
CA SER A 113 6.35 2.56 -11.01
C SER A 113 5.90 3.09 -12.36
N GLY A 114 5.61 4.39 -12.43
CA GLY A 114 5.16 5.09 -13.64
C GLY A 114 3.65 5.03 -13.89
N ASP A 115 3.24 5.43 -15.10
CA ASP A 115 1.83 5.51 -15.51
C ASP A 115 1.28 4.11 -15.84
N VAL A 116 0.83 3.40 -14.80
CA VAL A 116 0.30 2.03 -14.92
C VAL A 116 -1.20 2.00 -14.59
N THR A 117 -1.96 1.23 -15.36
CA THR A 117 -3.37 0.92 -15.06
C THR A 117 -3.63 -0.59 -15.06
N PHE A 118 -4.63 -1.02 -14.31
CA PHE A 118 -5.02 -2.41 -14.13
C PHE A 118 -6.46 -2.62 -14.57
N GLY A 119 -6.65 -3.53 -15.52
CA GLY A 119 -7.96 -4.00 -15.97
C GLY A 119 -8.70 -4.81 -14.91
N ARG A 120 -9.86 -5.36 -15.31
CA ARG A 120 -10.71 -6.20 -14.46
C ARG A 120 -10.14 -7.61 -14.33
N GLY A 121 -10.25 -8.20 -13.15
CA GLY A 121 -9.89 -9.62 -12.94
C GLY A 121 -8.41 -9.94 -13.11
N VAL A 122 -7.53 -8.97 -12.82
CA VAL A 122 -6.07 -9.20 -12.82
C VAL A 122 -5.68 -10.04 -11.59
N SER A 123 -4.74 -10.98 -11.76
CA SER A 123 -4.14 -11.77 -10.68
C SER A 123 -2.63 -11.54 -10.63
N LEU A 124 -2.09 -11.32 -9.42
CA LEU A 124 -0.69 -11.03 -9.16
C LEU A 124 -0.12 -12.08 -8.21
N LYS A 125 0.93 -12.78 -8.64
CA LYS A 125 1.48 -13.95 -7.94
C LYS A 125 3.01 -13.88 -7.82
N GLY A 126 3.53 -14.33 -6.68
CA GLY A 126 4.96 -14.31 -6.37
C GLY A 126 5.54 -12.89 -6.43
N THR A 127 6.60 -12.69 -7.22
CA THR A 127 7.23 -11.36 -7.40
C THR A 127 6.83 -10.71 -8.71
N VAL A 128 6.10 -9.60 -8.63
CA VAL A 128 5.67 -8.80 -9.79
C VAL A 128 6.26 -7.39 -9.72
N ILE A 129 6.96 -6.99 -10.79
CA ILE A 129 7.54 -5.65 -10.91
C ILE A 129 7.05 -5.04 -12.22
N ILE A 130 6.40 -3.88 -12.17
CA ILE A 130 5.87 -3.17 -13.34
C ILE A 130 6.48 -1.78 -13.39
N ILE A 131 7.18 -1.47 -14.48
CA ILE A 131 7.90 -0.20 -14.64
C ILE A 131 7.53 0.42 -15.98
N ALA A 132 6.72 1.48 -15.92
CA ALA A 132 6.56 2.42 -17.03
C ALA A 132 7.58 3.55 -16.85
N ASN A 133 8.44 3.77 -17.83
CA ASN A 133 9.42 4.86 -17.79
C ASN A 133 8.74 6.21 -18.00
N HIS A 134 9.50 7.30 -17.84
CA HIS A 134 8.96 8.64 -18.04
C HIS A 134 8.42 8.81 -19.47
N GLY A 135 7.16 9.22 -19.59
CA GLY A 135 6.47 9.37 -20.88
C GLY A 135 5.80 8.09 -21.39
N ASP A 136 6.15 6.93 -20.82
CA ASP A 136 5.51 5.65 -21.14
C ASP A 136 4.27 5.42 -20.29
N ARG A 137 3.38 4.57 -20.81
CA ARG A 137 2.19 4.10 -20.11
C ARG A 137 2.04 2.61 -20.31
N ILE A 138 1.62 1.89 -19.28
CA ILE A 138 1.31 0.46 -19.36
C ILE A 138 -0.12 0.22 -18.88
N ASP A 139 -0.99 -0.21 -19.79
CA ASP A 139 -2.32 -0.72 -19.46
C ASP A 139 -2.27 -2.25 -19.33
N ILE A 140 -2.44 -2.77 -18.11
CA ILE A 140 -2.53 -4.21 -17.87
C ILE A 140 -3.92 -4.69 -18.28
N PRO A 141 -4.04 -5.63 -19.24
CA PRO A 141 -5.33 -6.03 -19.80
C PRO A 141 -6.22 -6.75 -18.77
N ASN A 142 -7.52 -6.82 -19.08
CA ASN A 142 -8.47 -7.61 -18.30
C ASN A 142 -8.05 -9.08 -18.26
N GLY A 143 -8.18 -9.72 -17.10
CA GLY A 143 -7.86 -11.13 -16.90
C GLY A 143 -6.36 -11.45 -16.87
N ALA A 144 -5.48 -10.45 -16.90
CA ALA A 144 -4.04 -10.69 -16.90
C ALA A 144 -3.60 -11.43 -15.62
N CYS A 145 -2.83 -12.50 -15.78
CA CYS A 145 -2.19 -13.21 -14.68
C CYS A 145 -0.68 -12.96 -14.76
N LEU A 146 -0.13 -12.24 -13.79
CA LEU A 146 1.29 -11.93 -13.69
C LEU A 146 1.90 -12.72 -12.54
N GLU A 147 2.73 -13.70 -12.89
CA GLU A 147 3.40 -14.57 -11.92
C GLU A 147 4.91 -14.54 -12.12
N ASN A 148 5.65 -14.06 -11.12
CA ASN A 148 7.12 -13.99 -11.16
C ASN A 148 7.65 -13.25 -12.42
N LYS A 149 7.05 -12.11 -12.74
CA LYS A 149 7.35 -11.32 -13.94
C LYS A 149 7.81 -9.91 -13.62
N ILE A 150 8.72 -9.44 -14.46
CA ILE A 150 9.05 -8.03 -14.61
C ILE A 150 8.43 -7.56 -15.93
N VAL A 151 7.56 -6.56 -15.87
CA VAL A 151 6.90 -5.96 -17.02
C VAL A 151 7.41 -4.53 -17.17
N SER A 152 7.93 -4.19 -18.34
CA SER A 152 8.39 -2.84 -18.65
C SER A 152 8.12 -2.50 -20.11
N GLY A 153 7.95 -1.22 -20.41
CA GLY A 153 7.75 -0.73 -21.77
C GLY A 153 6.56 0.22 -21.87
N ASN A 154 5.95 0.26 -23.04
CA ASN A 154 4.83 1.13 -23.36
C ASN A 154 3.74 0.33 -24.08
N LEU A 155 2.56 0.23 -23.45
CA LEU A 155 1.41 -0.49 -23.95
C LEU A 155 0.14 0.29 -23.63
N ARG A 156 -0.60 0.69 -24.66
CA ARG A 156 -1.92 1.34 -24.53
C ARG A 156 -3.01 0.44 -25.08
N ILE A 157 -4.06 0.23 -24.30
CA ILE A 157 -5.24 -0.52 -24.72
C ILE A 157 -6.37 0.47 -24.97
N LEU A 158 -6.85 0.55 -26.21
CA LEU A 158 -7.95 1.42 -26.62
C LEU A 158 -9.26 0.63 -26.64
N SER A 159 -10.36 1.24 -26.22
CA SER A 159 -11.70 0.69 -26.45
C SER A 159 -12.02 0.71 -27.94
N HIS A 160 -12.48 -0.42 -28.47
CA HIS A 160 -13.04 -0.52 -29.82
C HIS A 160 -14.40 0.18 -29.92
#